data_AF-A0A937U578-F1
#
_entry.id   AF-A0A937U578-F1
#
_cell.length_a   1.000
_cell.length_b   1.000
_cell.length_c   1.000
_cell.angle_alpha   90.00
_cell.angle_beta   90.00
_cell.angle_gamma   90.00
#
_symmetry.space_group_name_H-M   'P 1'
#
loop_
_entity.id
_entity.type
_entity.pdbx_description
1 polymer ?
#
loop_
_entity_poly.entity_id
_entity_poly.type
_entity_poly.pdbx_seq_one_letter_code
_entity_poly.pdbx_strand_id
1 'polypeptide(L)' 'MGKYDFKKVAANHCTGIPAVKKMIELGYPVVKGTGRFGSKSDLFVGNGDEVFFG' A
#
# COMPACT_ATOMS: atom_id res chain seq x y z
N MET A 1 2.85 3.76 -12.95
CA MET A 1 3.43 5.12 -12.74
C MET A 1 3.52 5.95 -14.01
N GLY A 2 3.88 5.39 -15.18
CA GLY A 2 4.38 6.17 -16.32
C GLY A 2 3.62 7.42 -16.81
N LYS A 3 2.28 7.51 -16.65
CA LYS A 3 1.50 8.72 -17.02
C LYS A 3 1.34 9.73 -15.88
N TYR A 4 1.28 9.26 -14.64
CA TYR A 4 0.91 10.08 -13.47
C TYR A 4 2.04 10.22 -12.44
N ASP A 5 3.19 9.60 -12.72
CA ASP A 5 4.41 9.63 -11.91
C ASP A 5 4.16 9.52 -10.40
N PHE A 6 3.27 8.59 -10.01
CA PHE A 6 2.92 8.38 -8.60
C PHE A 6 4.19 8.09 -7.80
N LYS A 7 4.44 8.92 -6.78
CA LYS A 7 5.60 8.77 -5.88
C LYS A 7 5.34 7.78 -4.75
N LYS A 8 4.07 7.63 -4.34
CA LYS A 8 3.62 6.73 -3.27
C LYS A 8 2.25 6.18 -3.65
N VAL A 9 2.01 4.92 -3.32
CA VAL A 9 0.71 4.25 -3.46
C VAL A 9 0.38 3.56 -2.14
N ALA A 10 -0.79 3.84 -1.56
CA ALA A 10 -1.25 3.15 -0.35
C ALA A 10 -2.43 2.24 -0.69
N ALA A 11 -2.45 1.04 -0.11
CA ALA A 11 -3.51 0.06 -0.30
C ALA A 11 -4.03 -0.40 1.05
N ASN A 12 -5.34 -0.56 1.18
CA ASN A 12 -5.97 -1.11 2.38
C ASN A 12 -6.30 -2.60 2.17
N HIS A 13 -6.81 -3.24 3.22
CA HIS A 13 -7.09 -4.67 3.19
C HIS A 13 -8.05 -5.12 2.08
N CYS A 14 -8.96 -4.25 1.62
CA CYS A 14 -9.92 -4.57 0.56
C CYS A 14 -9.23 -4.80 -0.79
N THR A 15 -8.03 -4.25 -1.01
CA THR A 15 -7.26 -4.47 -2.24
C THR A 15 -6.83 -5.94 -2.39
N GLY A 16 -6.67 -6.66 -1.28
CA GLY A 16 -6.25 -8.06 -1.28
C GLY A 16 -4.74 -8.24 -1.38
N ILE A 17 -4.21 -9.20 -0.61
CA ILE A 17 -2.78 -9.46 -0.49
C ILE A 17 -2.14 -9.83 -1.84
N PRO A 18 -2.73 -10.71 -2.68
CA PRO A 18 -2.13 -11.08 -3.96
C PRO A 18 -1.95 -9.88 -4.91
N ALA A 19 -2.92 -8.96 -4.94
CA ALA A 19 -2.86 -7.77 -5.77
C ALA A 19 -1.73 -6.84 -5.32
N VAL A 20 -1.64 -6.55 -4.01
CA VAL A 20 -0.58 -5.70 -3.46
C VAL A 20 0.81 -6.31 -3.68
N LYS A 21 0.96 -7.63 -3.51
CA LYS A 21 2.21 -8.33 -3.85
C LYS A 21 2.57 -8.14 -5.32
N LYS A 22 1.60 -8.28 -6.23
CA LYS A 22 1.85 -8.09 -7.66
C LYS A 22 2.24 -6.65 -8.00
N MET A 23 1.64 -5.66 -7.34
CA MET A 23 2.03 -4.26 -7.49
C MET A 23 3.49 -4.04 -7.06
N ILE A 24 3.91 -4.61 -5.93
CA ILE A 24 5.30 -4.51 -5.47
C ILE A 24 6.25 -5.19 -6.47
N GLU A 25 5.92 -6.40 -6.95
CA GLU A 25 6.71 -7.10 -7.97
C GLU A 25 6.87 -6.31 -9.27
N LEU A 26 5.82 -5.59 -9.68
CA LEU A 26 5.82 -4.72 -10.86
C LEU A 26 6.49 -3.36 -10.61
N GLY A 27 7.07 -3.14 -9.42
CA GLY A 27 7.84 -1.94 -9.08
C GLY A 27 7.00 -0.72 -8.69
N TYR A 28 5.72 -0.90 -8.33
CA TYR A 28 4.90 0.20 -7.83
C TYR A 28 5.43 0.67 -6.46
N PRO A 29 5.44 1.99 -6.17
CA PRO A 29 5.97 2.53 -4.91
C PRO A 29 4.92 2.37 -3.80
N VAL A 30 4.56 1.13 -3.51
CA VAL A 30 3.58 0.80 -2.49
C VAL A 30 4.19 1.08 -1.12
N VAL A 31 3.49 1.90 -0.33
CA VAL A 31 3.84 2.16 1.07
C VAL A 31 3.25 1.06 1.93
N LYS A 32 4.10 0.41 2.72
CA LYS A 32 3.68 -0.55 3.75
C LYS A 32 3.24 0.21 5.00
N GLY A 33 2.24 -0.32 5.69
CA GLY A 33 1.76 0.23 6.95
C GLY A 33 1.99 -0.74 8.09
N THR A 34 1.37 -0.43 9.22
CA THR A 34 1.37 -1.29 10.40
C THR A 34 0.45 -2.49 10.23
N GLY A 35 -0.51 -2.44 9.29
CA GLY A 35 -1.52 -3.48 9.14
C GLY A 35 -2.41 -3.66 10.38
N ARG A 36 -2.48 -2.68 11.29
CA ARG A 36 -3.19 -2.80 12.57
C ARG A 36 -4.71 -2.64 12.43
N PHE A 37 -5.42 -3.10 13.48
CA PHE A 37 -6.87 -2.95 13.67
C PHE A 37 -7.73 -3.46 12.50
N GLY A 38 -7.53 -4.72 12.11
CA GLY A 38 -8.39 -5.43 11.15
C GLY A 38 -7.76 -5.73 9.79
N SER A 39 -6.60 -5.14 9.48
CA SER A 39 -5.76 -5.56 8.35
C SER A 39 -5.02 -6.86 8.69
N LYS A 40 -4.87 -7.75 7.71
CA LYS A 40 -4.26 -9.10 7.90
C LYS A 40 -2.76 -9.16 7.57
N SER A 41 -2.16 -8.02 7.21
CA SER A 41 -0.76 -7.93 6.78
C SER A 41 -0.28 -6.46 6.84
N ASP A 42 1.01 -6.29 7.11
CA ASP A 42 1.80 -5.06 7.02
C ASP A 42 1.93 -4.51 5.59
N LEU A 43 1.55 -5.29 4.58
CA LEU A 43 1.47 -4.82 3.19
C LEU A 43 0.40 -3.74 2.99
N PHE A 44 -0.50 -3.56 3.95
CA PHE A 44 -1.55 -2.57 3.90
C PHE A 44 -1.29 -1.42 4.87
N VAL A 45 -1.83 -0.24 4.55
CA VAL A 45 -2.07 0.78 5.57
C VAL A 45 -3.12 0.25 6.57
N GLY A 46 -2.77 0.26 7.84
CA GLY A 46 -3.64 -0.08 8.96
C GLY A 46 -4.55 1.09 9.32
N ASN A 47 -5.57 0.82 10.14
CA ASN A 47 -6.43 1.88 10.63
C ASN A 47 -5.62 2.88 11.48
N GLY A 48 -5.77 4.17 11.19
CA GLY A 48 -5.00 5.25 11.83
C GLY A 48 -3.54 5.34 11.39
N ASP A 49 -3.12 4.66 10.32
CA ASP A 49 -1.83 4.95 9.69
C ASP A 49 -1.94 6.21 8.82
N GLU A 50 -0.86 6.99 8.77
CA GLU A 50 -0.76 8.20 7.96
C GLU A 50 0.26 8.01 6.83
N VAL A 51 -0.03 8.59 5.67
CA VAL A 51 0.87 8.59 4.51
C VAL A 51 1.30 10.02 4.23
N PHE A 52 2.56 10.33 4.53
CA PHE A 52 3.13 11.65 4.30
C PHE A 52 3.62 11.80 2.86
N PHE A 53 3.34 12.94 2.21
CA PHE A 53 3.74 13.23 0.82
C PHE A 53 4.77 14.37 0.69
N GLY A 54 5.20 14.94 1.82
CA GLY A 54 6.27 15.93 1.90
C GLY A 54 7.66 15.34 1.78
#